data_AF-A0A937H5M3-F1
#
_entry.id   AF-A0A937H5M3-F1
#
_cell.length_a   1.000
_cell.length_b   1.000
_cell.length_c   1.000
_cell.angle_alpha   90.00
_cell.angle_beta   90.00
_cell.angle_gamma   90.00
#
_symmetry.space_group_name_H-M   'P 1'
#
loop_
_entity.id
_entity.type
_entity.pdbx_description
1 polymer ?
#
loop_
_entity_poly.entity_id
_entity_poly.type
_entity_poly.pdbx_seq_one_letter_code
_entity_poly.pdbx_strand_id
1 'polypeptide(L)'
;MENKRRDFLKTACAPVVFSMFGISMLEACSSGDDDGYSAAPVSNGGGMNSGTSQDAAVTIDLNNSNFSQLASVGGWMNYMDENMLLLRISDTQIRAFSNVCPHAGANNQWSHQNSNFVCSNHNRSFSDDCSGSGLKLTCYNTMIEGTILTVNR
;
A
#
# COMPACT_ATOMS: atom_id res chain seq x y z
N MET A 1 -17.67 19.36 -51.64
CA MET A 1 -18.28 18.64 -50.50
C MET A 1 -17.89 19.39 -49.24
N GLU A 2 -18.86 20.13 -48.71
CA GLU A 2 -18.72 21.12 -47.64
C GLU A 2 -18.56 20.42 -46.28
N ASN A 3 -17.63 20.89 -45.45
CA ASN A 3 -17.33 20.34 -44.13
C ASN A 3 -18.49 20.56 -43.14
N LYS A 4 -19.34 19.53 -42.94
CA LYS A 4 -20.48 19.52 -41.98
C LYS A 4 -20.09 19.43 -40.49
N ARG A 5 -18.88 19.80 -40.10
CA ARG A 5 -18.41 19.76 -38.70
C ARG A 5 -18.94 20.90 -37.82
N ARG A 6 -19.89 21.71 -38.30
CA ARG A 6 -20.36 22.94 -37.62
C ARG A 6 -21.85 22.97 -37.29
N ASP A 7 -22.61 21.91 -37.60
CA ASP A 7 -24.06 21.87 -37.33
C ASP A 7 -24.47 21.11 -36.07
N PHE A 8 -23.52 20.49 -35.35
CA PHE A 8 -23.85 19.78 -34.11
C PHE A 8 -23.90 20.70 -32.87
N LEU A 9 -23.39 21.93 -32.97
CA LEU A 9 -23.28 22.86 -31.83
C LEU A 9 -24.38 23.94 -31.81
N LYS A 10 -25.57 23.63 -32.33
CA LYS A 10 -26.72 24.55 -32.28
C LYS A 10 -28.00 23.86 -31.84
N THR A 11 -28.03 23.20 -30.67
CA THR A 11 -29.28 22.95 -29.92
C THR A 11 -28.94 22.52 -28.49
N ALA A 12 -28.80 23.48 -27.57
CA ALA A 12 -29.08 23.30 -26.13
C ALA A 12 -28.86 24.63 -25.40
N CYS A 13 -29.80 25.57 -25.53
CA CYS A 13 -29.89 26.73 -24.66
C CYS A 13 -31.26 26.76 -23.97
N ALA A 14 -31.26 26.30 -22.70
CA ALA A 14 -32.08 26.73 -21.55
C ALA A 14 -33.61 26.43 -21.52
N PRO A 15 -34.27 26.42 -20.34
CA PRO A 15 -33.80 26.22 -18.95
C PRO A 15 -34.59 25.10 -18.22
N VAL A 16 -33.91 24.27 -17.41
CA VAL A 16 -34.60 23.37 -16.46
C VAL A 16 -34.91 24.14 -15.19
N VAL A 17 -36.19 24.12 -14.84
CA VAL A 17 -36.86 24.80 -13.74
C VAL A 17 -36.23 24.45 -12.39
N PHE A 18 -35.88 25.50 -11.64
CA PHE A 18 -35.46 25.45 -10.25
C PHE A 18 -36.69 25.62 -9.35
N SER A 19 -37.04 24.64 -8.50
CA SER A 19 -37.77 24.88 -7.24
C SER A 19 -37.88 23.65 -6.33
N MET A 20 -37.34 23.83 -5.11
CA MET A 20 -37.90 23.44 -3.81
C MET A 20 -37.92 21.96 -3.38
N PHE A 21 -37.00 21.57 -2.48
CA PHE A 21 -37.21 21.44 -1.02
C PHE A 21 -36.11 20.56 -0.39
N GLY A 22 -35.57 20.96 0.76
CA GLY A 22 -34.87 20.05 1.67
C GLY A 22 -33.52 20.55 2.20
N ILE A 23 -33.52 21.67 2.92
CA ILE A 23 -32.39 22.07 3.76
C ILE A 23 -32.27 21.05 4.89
N SER A 24 -31.15 20.35 4.99
CA SER A 24 -30.67 19.83 6.27
C SER A 24 -29.43 20.64 6.62
N MET A 25 -29.60 21.62 7.51
CA MET A 25 -28.46 22.25 8.17
C MET A 25 -27.87 21.20 9.10
N LEU A 26 -26.65 20.75 8.82
CA LEU A 26 -25.78 20.19 9.84
C LEU A 26 -24.68 21.22 10.09
N GLU A 27 -24.93 22.07 11.09
CA GLU A 27 -23.86 22.73 11.81
C GLU A 27 -23.16 21.70 12.71
N ALA A 28 -21.85 21.56 12.55
CA ALA A 28 -20.89 21.09 13.56
C ALA A 28 -19.47 21.22 12.96
N CYS A 29 -18.47 21.84 13.57
CA CYS A 29 -18.37 22.53 14.84
C CYS A 29 -17.33 23.66 14.72
N SER A 30 -17.55 24.67 15.56
CA SER A 30 -16.70 25.82 15.84
C SER A 30 -15.25 25.44 16.16
N SER A 31 -14.36 26.36 15.80
CA SER A 31 -12.95 26.45 16.19
C SER A 31 -12.76 26.32 17.70
N GLY A 32 -11.65 25.67 18.06
CA GLY A 32 -11.30 25.30 19.44
C GLY A 32 -11.03 26.47 20.37
N ASP A 33 -11.15 26.15 21.65
CA ASP A 33 -10.23 26.53 22.71
C ASP A 33 -10.47 25.60 23.91
N ASP A 34 -9.46 25.57 24.77
CA ASP A 34 -9.12 24.70 25.89
C ASP A 34 -10.24 24.37 26.90
N ASP A 35 -9.97 23.35 27.73
CA ASP A 35 -10.46 23.12 29.11
C ASP A 35 -10.83 21.64 29.35
N GLY A 36 -9.92 20.94 30.02
CA GLY A 36 -10.03 19.51 30.31
C GLY A 36 -11.15 19.14 31.29
N TYR A 37 -11.75 17.98 31.07
CA TYR A 37 -12.29 17.11 32.13
C TYR A 37 -12.32 15.65 31.66
N SER A 38 -11.77 14.78 32.50
CA SER A 38 -11.65 13.34 32.33
C SER A 38 -13.00 12.62 32.31
N ALA A 39 -13.20 11.68 31.37
CA ALA A 39 -14.07 10.52 31.56
C ALA A 39 -13.57 9.32 30.72
N ALA A 40 -13.45 8.17 31.39
CA ALA A 40 -12.94 6.90 30.90
C ALA A 40 -13.84 6.24 29.80
N PRO A 41 -13.29 5.31 28.98
CA PRO A 41 -13.90 4.88 27.73
C PRO A 41 -14.95 3.76 27.88
N VAL A 42 -16.02 3.84 27.08
CA VAL A 42 -16.88 2.70 26.74
C VAL A 42 -16.25 1.96 25.56
N SER A 43 -15.84 0.73 25.85
CA SER A 43 -15.39 -0.28 24.89
C SER A 43 -16.56 -0.77 24.04
N ASN A 44 -16.46 -0.70 22.72
CA ASN A 44 -17.15 -1.66 21.87
C ASN A 44 -16.26 -2.00 20.65
N GLY A 45 -15.88 -3.27 20.58
CA GLY A 45 -14.90 -3.81 19.66
C GLY A 45 -15.41 -3.91 18.22
N GLY A 46 -14.47 -3.73 17.30
CA GLY A 46 -14.71 -3.83 15.86
C GLY A 46 -13.66 -3.09 15.04
N GLY A 47 -12.39 -3.17 15.43
CA GLY A 47 -11.29 -2.57 14.69
C GLY A 47 -10.17 -3.59 14.60
N MET A 48 -10.03 -4.21 13.44
CA MET A 48 -8.86 -5.00 13.10
C MET A 48 -7.66 -4.07 13.25
N ASN A 49 -6.88 -4.28 14.31
CA ASN A 49 -5.67 -3.51 14.55
C ASN A 49 -4.63 -3.94 13.50
N SER A 50 -4.70 -3.36 12.30
CA SER A 50 -3.59 -3.32 11.35
C SER A 50 -2.68 -2.16 11.75
N GLY A 51 -2.16 -2.24 12.97
CA GLY A 51 -1.24 -1.28 13.58
C GLY A 51 0.05 -1.98 13.96
N THR A 52 0.69 -2.67 13.03
CA THR A 52 2.12 -2.93 13.15
C THR A 52 2.80 -1.59 12.97
N SER A 53 3.36 -1.04 14.04
CA SER A 53 4.16 0.19 14.05
C SER A 53 5.05 0.24 12.82
N GLN A 54 4.68 1.06 11.83
CA GLN A 54 5.52 1.29 10.65
C GLN A 54 6.84 1.96 11.03
N ASP A 55 6.97 2.48 12.26
CA ASP A 55 8.21 3.09 12.74
C ASP A 55 9.22 2.11 13.38
N ALA A 56 8.88 0.83 13.57
CA ALA A 56 9.82 -0.12 14.15
C ALA A 56 10.64 -0.82 13.06
N ALA A 57 11.95 -0.64 13.10
CA ALA A 57 12.89 -1.38 12.26
C ALA A 57 12.80 -2.89 12.55
N VAL A 58 12.86 -3.70 11.49
CA VAL A 58 12.92 -5.15 11.56
C VAL A 58 14.37 -5.59 11.40
N THR A 59 14.86 -6.44 12.30
CA THR A 59 16.22 -6.97 12.26
C THR A 59 16.19 -8.48 12.03
N ILE A 60 16.90 -8.95 11.01
CA ILE A 60 16.92 -10.34 10.56
C ILE A 60 18.36 -10.84 10.55
N ASP A 61 18.65 -11.95 11.22
CA ASP A 61 19.92 -12.66 11.06
C ASP A 61 19.83 -13.62 9.86
N LEU A 62 20.55 -13.30 8.79
CA LEU A 62 20.59 -14.07 7.55
C LEU A 62 21.25 -15.45 7.71
N ASN A 63 21.97 -15.70 8.81
CA ASN A 63 22.48 -17.04 9.12
C ASN A 63 21.42 -17.99 9.70
N ASN A 64 20.28 -17.46 10.14
CA ASN A 64 19.21 -18.31 10.63
C ASN A 64 18.62 -19.12 9.47
N SER A 65 18.43 -20.44 9.68
CA SER A 65 17.94 -21.37 8.66
C SER A 65 16.60 -20.98 8.04
N ASN A 66 15.77 -20.21 8.75
CA ASN A 66 14.50 -19.68 8.27
C ASN A 66 14.67 -18.76 7.04
N PHE A 67 15.85 -18.15 6.86
CA PHE A 67 16.17 -17.25 5.75
C PHE A 67 17.08 -17.90 4.70
N SER A 68 17.21 -19.24 4.71
CA SER A 68 18.02 -19.99 3.74
C SER A 68 17.62 -19.74 2.28
N GLN A 69 16.36 -19.36 2.01
CA GLN A 69 15.90 -18.96 0.67
C GLN A 69 16.58 -17.69 0.16
N LEU A 70 17.15 -16.85 1.03
CA LEU A 70 17.86 -15.61 0.69
C LEU A 70 19.38 -15.81 0.57
N ALA A 71 19.88 -17.04 0.66
CA ALA A 71 21.31 -17.35 0.65
C ALA A 71 22.00 -17.10 -0.70
N SER A 72 21.25 -17.03 -1.80
CA SER A 72 21.78 -16.83 -3.15
C SER A 72 21.02 -15.74 -3.89
N VAL A 73 21.70 -15.03 -4.79
CA VAL A 73 21.07 -14.00 -5.65
C VAL A 73 19.91 -14.60 -6.43
N GLY A 74 18.79 -13.87 -6.47
CA GLY A 74 17.50 -14.33 -7.01
C GLY A 74 16.63 -15.09 -6.00
N GLY A 75 17.20 -15.48 -4.86
CA GLY A 75 16.46 -16.04 -3.74
C GLY A 75 15.48 -15.03 -3.16
N TRP A 76 14.26 -15.47 -2.86
CA TRP A 76 13.20 -14.62 -2.31
C TRP A 76 12.35 -15.41 -1.32
N MET A 77 11.65 -14.71 -0.44
CA MET A 77 10.67 -15.32 0.46
C MET A 77 9.53 -14.36 0.81
N ASN A 78 8.37 -14.93 1.18
CA ASN A 78 7.29 -14.21 1.84
C ASN A 78 7.42 -14.38 3.36
N TYR A 79 8.00 -13.39 4.01
CA TYR A 79 8.20 -13.35 5.44
C TYR A 79 6.93 -12.85 6.14
N MET A 80 6.03 -13.81 6.43
CA MET A 80 4.69 -13.53 6.96
C MET A 80 4.70 -12.89 8.34
N ASP A 81 5.68 -13.22 9.20
CA ASP A 81 5.72 -12.73 10.59
C ASP A 81 5.84 -11.20 10.67
N GLU A 82 6.48 -10.58 9.66
CA GLU A 82 6.64 -9.13 9.58
C GLU A 82 5.87 -8.48 8.40
N ASN A 83 5.06 -9.28 7.68
CA ASN A 83 4.32 -8.87 6.49
C ASN A 83 5.20 -8.32 5.35
N MET A 84 6.28 -9.04 5.02
CA MET A 84 7.29 -8.57 4.07
C MET A 84 7.61 -9.58 2.96
N LEU A 85 7.83 -9.08 1.76
CA LEU A 85 8.54 -9.81 0.72
C LEU A 85 10.02 -9.42 0.77
N LEU A 86 10.91 -10.40 0.73
CA LEU A 86 12.36 -10.19 0.71
C LEU A 86 12.94 -10.80 -0.57
N LEU A 87 13.84 -10.09 -1.24
CA LEU A 87 14.49 -10.52 -2.48
C LEU A 87 15.99 -10.23 -2.43
N ARG A 88 16.84 -11.25 -2.55
CA ARG A 88 18.29 -11.13 -2.67
C ARG A 88 18.66 -10.68 -4.08
N ILE A 89 19.04 -9.42 -4.24
CA ILE A 89 19.36 -8.84 -5.57
C ILE A 89 20.86 -8.76 -5.86
N SER A 90 21.69 -8.86 -4.84
CA SER A 90 23.14 -9.05 -4.97
C SER A 90 23.71 -9.73 -3.73
N ASP A 91 25.01 -10.05 -3.74
CA ASP A 91 25.69 -10.61 -2.56
C ASP A 91 25.65 -9.67 -1.34
N THR A 92 25.41 -8.38 -1.52
CA THR A 92 25.42 -7.37 -0.45
C THR A 92 24.10 -6.63 -0.30
N GLN A 93 23.05 -7.02 -1.04
CA GLN A 93 21.80 -6.30 -1.05
C GLN A 93 20.59 -7.23 -1.06
N ILE A 94 19.66 -6.98 -0.13
CA ILE A 94 18.31 -7.53 -0.13
C ILE A 94 17.36 -6.36 -0.27
N ARG A 95 16.43 -6.45 -1.21
CA ARG A 95 15.32 -5.51 -1.34
C ARG A 95 14.12 -6.05 -0.56
N ALA A 96 13.45 -5.17 0.16
CA ALA A 96 12.29 -5.53 0.96
C ALA A 96 11.07 -4.73 0.51
N PHE A 97 9.91 -5.39 0.58
CA PHE A 97 8.63 -4.84 0.17
C PHE A 97 7.56 -5.22 1.18
N SER A 98 6.45 -4.50 1.21
CA SER A 98 5.23 -5.00 1.85
C SER A 98 4.78 -6.27 1.14
N ASN A 99 4.33 -7.28 1.89
CA ASN A 99 3.65 -8.43 1.28
C ASN A 99 2.18 -8.15 0.96
N VAL A 100 1.64 -6.97 1.24
CA VAL A 100 0.25 -6.63 0.94
C VAL A 100 0.12 -6.28 -0.54
N CYS A 101 -0.71 -7.02 -1.27
CA CYS A 101 -0.95 -6.77 -2.68
C CYS A 101 -1.66 -5.42 -2.84
N PRO A 102 -1.06 -4.45 -3.56
CA PRO A 102 -1.60 -3.10 -3.64
C PRO A 102 -2.95 -3.04 -4.36
N HIS A 103 -3.30 -4.07 -5.14
CA HIS A 103 -4.59 -4.17 -5.83
C HIS A 103 -5.78 -4.38 -4.88
N ALA A 104 -5.70 -5.35 -3.97
CA ALA A 104 -6.84 -5.78 -3.15
C ALA A 104 -6.47 -6.43 -1.80
N GLY A 105 -5.24 -6.22 -1.32
CA GLY A 105 -4.84 -6.57 0.05
C GLY A 105 -4.44 -8.03 0.31
N ALA A 106 -4.56 -8.94 -0.66
CA ALA A 106 -4.07 -10.31 -0.50
C ALA A 106 -2.56 -10.33 -0.18
N ASN A 107 -2.13 -11.16 0.78
CA ASN A 107 -0.77 -11.07 1.32
C ASN A 107 0.01 -12.40 1.44
N ASN A 108 -0.62 -13.53 1.12
CA ASN A 108 -0.05 -14.86 1.32
C ASN A 108 0.03 -15.71 0.03
N GLN A 109 -0.12 -15.08 -1.14
CA GLN A 109 -0.19 -15.76 -2.44
C GLN A 109 0.73 -15.08 -3.45
N TRP A 110 2.04 -15.23 -3.24
CA TRP A 110 3.08 -14.60 -4.04
C TRP A 110 3.93 -15.63 -4.77
N SER A 111 4.36 -15.28 -5.97
CA SER A 111 5.51 -15.88 -6.64
C SER A 111 6.43 -14.78 -7.17
N HIS A 112 7.67 -15.14 -7.51
CA HIS A 112 8.63 -14.22 -8.14
C HIS A 112 9.23 -14.84 -9.39
N GLN A 113 9.18 -14.11 -10.49
CA GLN A 113 9.76 -14.50 -11.78
C GLN A 113 9.93 -13.28 -12.68
N ASN A 114 10.93 -13.33 -13.58
CA ASN A 114 11.13 -12.30 -14.61
C ASN A 114 11.13 -10.86 -14.04
N SER A 115 11.83 -10.64 -12.92
CA SER A 115 11.90 -9.35 -12.22
C SER A 115 10.56 -8.79 -11.73
N ASN A 116 9.61 -9.67 -11.44
CA ASN A 116 8.29 -9.30 -10.95
C ASN A 116 7.84 -10.21 -9.81
N PHE A 117 7.18 -9.62 -8.81
CA PHE A 117 6.31 -10.34 -7.90
C PHE A 117 4.92 -10.48 -8.50
N VAL A 118 4.36 -11.68 -8.45
CA VAL A 118 3.02 -11.99 -8.97
C VAL A 118 2.10 -12.38 -7.81
N CYS A 119 1.02 -11.62 -7.62
CA CYS A 119 -0.04 -11.99 -6.67
C CYS A 119 -1.02 -12.95 -7.35
N SER A 120 -1.07 -14.21 -6.91
CA SER A 120 -1.89 -15.26 -7.54
C SER A 120 -3.39 -15.09 -7.32
N ASN A 121 -3.83 -14.20 -6.42
CA ASN A 121 -5.26 -13.94 -6.20
C ASN A 121 -5.97 -13.43 -7.48
N HIS A 122 -5.29 -12.59 -8.26
CA HIS A 122 -5.77 -12.07 -9.55
C HIS A 122 -4.69 -12.02 -10.64
N ASN A 123 -3.58 -12.72 -10.44
CA ASN A 123 -2.41 -12.76 -11.33
C ASN A 123 -1.87 -11.37 -11.70
N ARG A 124 -1.86 -10.44 -10.73
CA ARG A 124 -1.28 -9.11 -10.92
C ARG A 124 0.22 -9.16 -10.71
N SER A 125 0.98 -8.61 -11.65
CA SER A 125 2.43 -8.51 -11.58
C SER A 125 2.87 -7.11 -11.17
N PHE A 126 3.87 -7.04 -10.30
CA PHE A 126 4.49 -5.80 -9.84
C PHE A 126 5.99 -5.91 -10.00
N SER A 127 6.60 -4.88 -10.58
CA SER A 127 8.05 -4.79 -10.74
C SER A 127 8.75 -4.91 -9.38
N ASP A 128 9.85 -5.64 -9.35
CA ASP A 128 10.68 -5.80 -8.15
C ASP A 128 11.75 -4.71 -7.99
N ASP A 129 11.77 -3.68 -8.85
CA ASP A 129 12.84 -2.68 -8.91
C ASP A 129 12.59 -1.42 -8.05
N CYS A 130 11.45 -1.35 -7.34
CA CYS A 130 10.98 -0.17 -6.60
C CYS A 130 10.75 1.08 -7.46
N SER A 131 10.84 0.95 -8.77
CA SER A 131 10.66 2.05 -9.70
C SER A 131 9.20 2.16 -10.16
N GLY A 132 8.89 3.21 -10.90
CA GLY A 132 7.56 3.40 -11.50
C GLY A 132 6.56 4.20 -10.67
N SER A 133 5.47 4.55 -11.34
CA SER A 133 4.34 5.33 -10.83
C SER A 133 3.05 4.51 -10.84
N GLY A 134 2.07 4.92 -10.03
CA GLY A 134 0.78 4.22 -9.93
C GLY A 134 0.81 3.04 -8.96
N LEU A 135 0.09 1.97 -9.29
CA LEU A 135 -0.10 0.80 -8.44
C LEU A 135 1.18 -0.06 -8.40
N LYS A 136 1.91 -0.02 -7.29
CA LYS A 136 3.17 -0.74 -7.09
C LYS A 136 3.29 -1.27 -5.67
N LEU A 137 4.24 -2.19 -5.46
CA LEU A 137 4.59 -2.62 -4.11
C LEU A 137 5.22 -1.47 -3.33
N THR A 138 4.85 -1.36 -2.06
CA THR A 138 5.54 -0.48 -1.11
C THR A 138 6.93 -1.06 -0.84
N CYS A 139 7.97 -0.26 -1.04
CA CYS A 139 9.34 -0.67 -0.77
C CYS A 139 9.85 -0.11 0.54
N TYR A 140 10.72 -0.88 1.20
CA TYR A 140 11.36 -0.51 2.45
C TYR A 140 12.86 -0.33 2.27
N ASN A 141 13.44 0.55 3.08
CA ASN A 141 14.88 0.78 3.06
C ASN A 141 15.59 -0.34 3.84
N THR A 142 16.64 -0.90 3.26
CA THR A 142 17.38 -2.00 3.85
C THR A 142 18.87 -1.69 4.00
N MET A 143 19.50 -2.34 4.97
CA MET A 143 20.95 -2.31 5.17
C MET A 143 21.42 -3.68 5.64
N ILE A 144 22.56 -4.15 5.10
CA ILE A 144 23.21 -5.38 5.57
C ILE A 144 24.52 -5.01 6.27
N GLU A 145 24.66 -5.43 7.52
CA GLU A 145 25.87 -5.30 8.33
C GLU A 145 26.29 -6.70 8.82
N GLY A 146 27.35 -7.26 8.23
CA GLY A 146 27.71 -8.66 8.45
C GLY A 146 26.60 -9.60 7.98
N THR A 147 25.97 -10.31 8.91
CA THR A 147 24.85 -11.22 8.62
C THR A 147 23.49 -10.62 8.98
N ILE A 148 23.49 -9.40 9.52
CA ILE A 148 22.27 -8.74 9.97
C ILE A 148 21.70 -7.89 8.85
N LEU A 149 20.48 -8.20 8.43
CA LEU A 149 19.64 -7.35 7.60
C LEU A 149 18.75 -6.49 8.50
N THR A 150 18.88 -5.18 8.38
CA THR A 150 17.96 -4.21 8.98
C THR A 150 17.01 -3.67 7.91
N VAL A 151 15.71 -3.66 8.21
CA VAL A 151 14.69 -3.09 7.33
C VAL A 151 13.90 -1.99 8.05
N ASN A 152 13.89 -0.80 7.47
CA ASN A 152 13.16 0.36 7.97
C ASN A 152 11.86 0.52 7.18
N ARG A 153 10.72 0.42 7.89
CA ARG A 153 9.38 0.44 7.32
C ARG A 153 8.84 1.83 7.07
#